data_AF-A0A524G4M0-F1
#
_entry.id   AF-A0A524G4M0-F1
#
_cell.length_a   1.000
_cell.length_b   1.000
_cell.length_c   1.000
_cell.angle_alpha   90.00
_cell.angle_beta   90.00
_cell.angle_gamma   90.00
#
_symmetry.space_group_name_H-M   'P 1'
#
loop_
_entity.id
_entity.type
_entity.pdbx_description
1 polymer ?
#
loop_
_entity_poly.entity_id
_entity_poly.type
_entity_poly.pdbx_seq_one_letter_code
_entity_poly.pdbx_strand_id
1 'polypeptide(L)'
;MHHLCYSFRGDNMSTDTEILEELREIKKLLTPAPPPPPPSNLLAEFKDFISKYKVLGLAVAFILGLQLAALVQTLVSTLIMPIVELFLPADTPWESITFGVLRVGEFLGALLTFIIVAFVIFIIMKIATKIGID
;
A
#
# COMPACT_ATOMS: atom_id res chain seq x y z
N MET A 1 8.42 -17.93 -57.68
CA MET A 1 8.68 -17.08 -56.50
C MET A 1 7.43 -16.24 -56.25
N HIS A 2 6.57 -16.77 -55.38
CA HIS A 2 5.45 -16.14 -54.64
C HIS A 2 4.53 -15.12 -55.38
N HIS A 3 3.63 -15.66 -56.19
CA HIS A 3 2.30 -15.08 -56.39
C HIS A 3 1.41 -15.49 -55.21
N LEU A 4 1.18 -14.59 -54.26
CA LEU A 4 0.01 -14.65 -53.40
C LEU A 4 -0.74 -13.32 -53.57
N CYS A 5 -1.43 -13.24 -54.70
CA CYS A 5 -2.59 -12.38 -54.84
C CYS A 5 -3.51 -12.66 -53.65
N TYR A 6 -3.75 -11.61 -52.88
CA TYR A 6 -4.82 -11.48 -51.91
C TYR A 6 -6.16 -11.80 -52.59
N SER A 7 -6.52 -13.07 -52.59
CA SER A 7 -7.82 -13.58 -53.00
C SER A 7 -8.72 -13.57 -51.77
N PHE A 8 -9.24 -12.41 -51.37
CA PHE A 8 -10.38 -12.31 -50.43
C PHE A 8 -10.90 -10.87 -50.33
N ARG A 9 -11.66 -10.41 -51.33
CA ARG A 9 -12.47 -9.17 -51.18
C ARG A 9 -13.55 -9.09 -52.27
N GLY A 10 -14.51 -10.01 -52.29
CA GLY A 10 -15.53 -10.02 -53.36
C GLY A 10 -16.93 -10.45 -52.97
N ASP A 11 -17.24 -10.59 -51.68
CA ASP A 11 -18.40 -11.38 -51.22
C ASP A 11 -19.10 -10.83 -49.97
N ASN A 12 -18.89 -9.56 -49.59
CA ASN A 12 -19.53 -8.98 -48.40
C ASN A 12 -19.86 -7.47 -48.48
N MET A 13 -20.21 -6.94 -49.66
CA MET A 13 -20.45 -5.49 -49.83
C MET A 13 -21.68 -4.94 -49.08
N SER A 14 -22.76 -5.70 -48.85
CA SER A 14 -23.91 -5.21 -48.06
C SER A 14 -23.60 -5.13 -46.57
N THR A 15 -23.00 -6.17 -46.01
CA THR A 15 -22.62 -6.23 -44.59
C THR A 15 -21.52 -5.22 -44.26
N ASP A 16 -20.58 -4.99 -45.18
CA ASP A 16 -19.55 -3.96 -45.00
C ASP A 16 -20.19 -2.55 -44.95
N THR A 17 -21.29 -2.27 -45.66
CA THR A 17 -21.95 -0.96 -45.58
C THR A 17 -22.70 -0.76 -44.24
N GLU A 18 -23.36 -1.81 -43.75
CA GLU A 18 -24.06 -1.83 -42.46
C GLU A 18 -23.07 -1.70 -41.27
N ILE A 19 -21.97 -2.45 -41.31
CA ILE A 19 -20.87 -2.35 -40.33
C ILE A 19 -20.25 -0.94 -40.35
N LEU A 20 -20.10 -0.32 -41.52
CA LEU A 20 -19.55 1.04 -41.61
C LEU A 20 -20.50 2.10 -41.04
N GLU A 21 -21.81 1.86 -41.10
CA GLU A 21 -22.83 2.72 -40.50
C GLU A 21 -22.83 2.59 -38.97
N GLU A 22 -22.76 1.36 -38.43
CA GLU A 22 -22.57 1.10 -36.99
C GLU A 22 -21.24 1.67 -36.48
N LEU A 23 -20.14 1.52 -37.22
CA LEU A 23 -18.84 2.09 -36.85
C LEU A 23 -18.86 3.62 -36.88
N ARG A 24 -19.62 4.23 -37.80
CA ARG A 24 -19.79 5.69 -37.86
C ARG A 24 -20.60 6.18 -36.66
N GLU A 25 -21.63 5.43 -36.24
CA GLU A 25 -22.40 5.70 -35.04
C GLU A 25 -21.55 5.55 -33.77
N ILE A 26 -20.78 4.47 -33.64
CA ILE A 26 -19.81 4.25 -32.55
C ILE A 26 -18.78 5.39 -32.53
N LYS A 27 -18.23 5.81 -33.68
CA LYS A 27 -17.27 6.92 -33.77
C LYS A 27 -17.88 8.28 -33.38
N LYS A 28 -19.18 8.48 -33.62
CA LYS A 28 -19.92 9.69 -33.23
C LYS A 28 -20.24 9.71 -31.73
N LEU A 29 -20.41 8.54 -31.11
CA LEU A 29 -20.51 8.38 -29.66
C LEU A 29 -19.14 8.43 -28.97
N LEU A 30 -18.08 8.06 -29.72
CA LEU A 30 -16.68 8.12 -29.32
C LEU A 30 -15.97 9.37 -29.83
N THR A 31 -16.66 10.45 -30.23
CA THR A 31 -16.02 11.77 -30.17
C THR A 31 -15.85 12.07 -28.68
N PRO A 32 -14.63 11.90 -28.12
CA PRO A 32 -14.45 11.95 -26.69
C PRO A 32 -14.86 13.34 -26.22
N ALA A 33 -15.55 13.41 -25.07
CA ALA A 33 -15.86 14.66 -24.41
C ALA A 33 -14.62 15.58 -24.48
N PRO A 34 -14.77 16.86 -24.87
CA PRO A 34 -13.66 17.78 -25.04
C PRO A 34 -12.71 17.63 -23.86
N PRO A 35 -11.37 17.51 -24.09
CA PRO A 35 -10.41 17.37 -23.01
C PRO A 35 -10.73 18.42 -21.95
N PRO A 36 -10.95 18.00 -20.68
CA PRO A 36 -11.29 18.93 -19.62
C PRO A 36 -10.35 20.14 -19.73
N PRO A 37 -10.89 21.38 -19.79
CA PRO A 37 -10.05 22.56 -19.93
C PRO A 37 -8.93 22.46 -18.90
N PRO A 38 -7.65 22.62 -19.30
CA PRO A 38 -6.53 22.48 -18.40
C PRO A 38 -6.81 23.37 -17.19
N PRO A 39 -6.84 22.79 -15.97
CA PRO A 39 -7.13 23.59 -14.81
C PRO A 39 -6.14 24.74 -14.73
N SER A 40 -6.64 25.95 -14.59
CA SER A 40 -5.87 27.21 -14.64
C SER A 40 -4.78 27.33 -13.56
N ASN A 41 -4.65 26.35 -12.66
CA ASN A 41 -3.94 26.47 -11.40
C ASN A 41 -3.45 25.10 -10.90
N LEU A 42 -2.18 25.06 -10.45
CA LEU A 42 -1.45 23.86 -9.98
C LEU A 42 -2.22 23.02 -8.93
N LEU A 43 -3.07 23.65 -8.12
CA LEU A 43 -3.89 22.96 -7.12
C LEU A 43 -4.90 22.00 -7.74
N ALA A 44 -5.45 22.36 -8.90
CA ALA A 44 -6.40 21.51 -9.60
C ALA A 44 -5.68 20.40 -10.38
N GLU A 45 -4.49 20.64 -10.94
CA GLU A 45 -3.61 19.58 -11.46
C GLU A 45 -3.19 18.58 -10.38
N PHE A 46 -2.88 19.07 -9.17
CA PHE A 46 -2.53 18.23 -8.03
C PHE A 46 -3.71 17.38 -7.56
N LYS A 47 -4.91 17.96 -7.47
CA LYS A 47 -6.14 17.21 -7.15
C LYS A 47 -6.43 16.14 -8.19
N ASP A 48 -6.24 16.45 -9.48
CA ASP A 48 -6.41 15.49 -10.57
C ASP A 48 -5.38 14.36 -10.50
N PHE A 49 -4.12 14.68 -10.19
CA PHE A 49 -3.07 13.70 -9.94
C PHE A 49 -3.44 12.75 -8.79
N ILE A 50 -3.78 13.29 -7.60
CA ILE A 50 -4.14 12.46 -6.43
C ILE A 50 -5.33 11.55 -6.75
N SER A 51 -6.32 12.08 -7.47
CA SER A 51 -7.52 11.33 -7.88
C SER A 51 -7.18 10.23 -8.89
N LYS A 52 -6.31 10.50 -9.86
CA LYS A 52 -5.89 9.55 -10.90
C LYS A 52 -5.04 8.41 -10.36
N TYR A 53 -4.15 8.69 -9.41
CA TYR A 53 -3.19 7.71 -8.88
C TYR A 53 -3.65 7.03 -7.57
N LYS A 54 -4.86 7.32 -7.07
CA LYS A 54 -5.42 6.73 -5.82
C LYS A 54 -4.50 6.86 -4.59
N VAL A 55 -3.58 7.82 -4.59
CA VAL A 55 -2.55 7.98 -3.55
C VAL A 55 -3.16 8.34 -2.20
N LEU A 56 -4.34 8.96 -2.20
CA LEU A 56 -5.03 9.36 -0.98
C LEU A 56 -5.31 8.16 -0.04
N GLY A 57 -5.72 7.02 -0.59
CA GLY A 57 -5.98 5.82 0.22
C GLY A 57 -4.71 5.25 0.86
N LEU A 58 -3.60 5.25 0.10
CA LEU A 58 -2.29 4.82 0.60
C LEU A 58 -1.79 5.75 1.70
N ALA A 59 -1.94 7.07 1.52
CA ALA A 59 -1.50 8.06 2.51
C ALA A 59 -2.23 7.90 3.84
N VAL A 60 -3.56 7.74 3.81
CA VAL A 60 -4.37 7.54 5.02
C VAL A 60 -3.98 6.23 5.73
N ALA A 61 -3.88 5.12 4.98
CA ALA A 61 -3.48 3.84 5.54
C ALA A 61 -2.08 3.89 6.19
N PHE A 62 -1.13 4.58 5.55
CA PHE A 62 0.23 4.72 6.06
C PHE A 62 0.29 5.52 7.36
N ILE A 63 -0.36 6.68 7.42
CA ILE A 63 -0.37 7.52 8.63
C ILE A 63 -1.04 6.79 9.80
N LEU A 64 -2.15 6.11 9.55
CA LEU A 64 -2.83 5.29 10.56
C LEU A 64 -1.94 4.13 11.02
N GLY A 65 -1.24 3.47 10.08
CA GLY A 65 -0.27 2.42 10.39
C GLY A 65 0.88 2.90 11.28
N LEU A 66 1.43 4.09 11.00
CA LEU A 66 2.49 4.69 11.82
C LEU A 66 2.03 4.99 13.25
N GLN A 67 0.83 5.58 13.39
CA GLN A 67 0.30 5.90 14.71
C GLN A 67 -0.03 4.62 15.51
N LEU A 68 -0.57 3.59 14.86
CA LEU A 68 -0.80 2.30 15.50
C LEU A 68 0.51 1.65 15.96
N ALA A 69 1.55 1.68 15.12
CA ALA A 69 2.87 1.17 15.49
C ALA A 69 3.45 1.91 16.71
N ALA A 70 3.31 3.24 16.76
CA ALA A 70 3.74 4.04 17.90
C ALA A 70 2.99 3.67 19.19
N LEU A 71 1.66 3.46 19.13
CA LEU A 71 0.86 3.02 20.27
C LEU A 71 1.31 1.66 20.80
N VAL A 72 1.57 0.70 19.90
CA VAL A 72 2.09 -0.62 20.30
C VAL A 72 3.47 -0.48 20.93
N GLN A 73 4.35 0.34 20.37
CA GLN A 73 5.68 0.58 20.93
C GLN A 73 5.60 1.16 22.35
N THR A 74 4.73 2.16 22.57
CA THR A 74 4.50 2.72 23.90
C THR A 74 3.93 1.69 24.86
N LEU A 75 2.98 0.86 24.45
CA LEU A 75 2.44 -0.21 25.30
C LEU A 75 3.54 -1.18 25.74
N VAL A 76 4.42 -1.58 24.82
CA VAL A 76 5.53 -2.48 25.12
C VAL A 76 6.55 -1.81 26.04
N SER A 77 6.98 -0.59 25.75
CA SER A 77 7.98 0.10 26.56
C SER A 77 7.47 0.51 27.94
N THR A 78 6.18 0.80 28.09
CA THR A 78 5.60 1.26 29.36
C THR A 78 5.09 0.13 30.25
N LEU A 79 4.63 -0.99 29.68
CA LEU A 79 4.10 -2.10 30.48
C LEU A 79 5.03 -3.30 30.48
N ILE A 80 5.59 -3.70 29.34
CA ILE A 80 6.35 -4.96 29.24
C ILE A 80 7.79 -4.78 29.74
N MET A 81 8.48 -3.72 29.33
CA MET A 81 9.87 -3.49 29.77
C MET A 81 10.01 -3.42 31.30
N PRO A 82 9.17 -2.69 32.05
CA PRO A 82 9.25 -2.69 33.52
C PRO A 82 8.97 -4.06 34.14
N ILE A 83 8.13 -4.90 33.51
CA ILE A 83 7.90 -6.27 33.97
C ILE A 83 9.17 -7.11 33.77
N VAL A 84 9.83 -6.99 32.62
CA VAL A 84 11.10 -7.69 32.33
C VAL A 84 12.19 -7.26 33.31
N GLU A 85 12.30 -5.95 33.56
CA GLU A 85 13.22 -5.36 34.54
C GLU A 85 12.91 -5.75 35.99
N LEU A 86 11.67 -6.13 36.31
CA LEU A 86 11.30 -6.65 37.63
C LEU A 86 11.75 -8.09 37.84
N PHE A 87 11.82 -8.90 36.78
CA PHE A 87 12.33 -10.27 36.83
C PHE A 87 13.86 -10.35 36.83
N LEU A 88 14.52 -9.30 36.34
CA LEU A 88 15.96 -9.10 36.45
C LEU A 88 16.24 -8.24 37.71
N PRO A 89 17.42 -8.31 38.34
CA PRO A 89 17.75 -7.39 39.42
C PRO A 89 17.73 -5.95 38.89
N ALA A 90 16.92 -5.08 39.51
CA ALA A 90 16.69 -3.69 39.10
C ALA A 90 17.97 -2.85 38.91
N ASP A 91 19.07 -3.25 39.56
CA ASP A 91 20.37 -2.57 39.50
C ASP A 91 21.35 -3.16 38.47
N THR A 92 20.93 -4.14 37.65
CA THR A 92 21.76 -4.70 36.59
C THR A 92 21.33 -4.17 35.22
N PRO A 93 22.04 -3.17 34.66
CA PRO A 93 21.77 -2.70 33.31
C PRO A 93 22.29 -3.72 32.30
N TRP A 94 21.51 -4.78 32.08
CA TRP A 94 21.78 -5.85 31.14
C TRP A 94 21.94 -5.33 29.70
N GLU A 95 21.26 -4.22 29.40
CA GLU A 95 21.37 -3.47 28.14
C GLU A 95 22.69 -2.69 28.01
N SER A 96 23.34 -2.37 29.13
CA SER A 96 24.63 -1.68 29.12
C SER A 96 25.82 -2.63 29.28
N ILE A 97 25.61 -3.94 29.17
CA ILE A 97 26.73 -4.90 29.16
C ILE A 97 27.56 -4.65 27.90
N THR A 98 28.79 -4.19 28.12
CA THR A 98 29.78 -3.96 27.07
C THR A 98 30.85 -5.03 27.13
N PHE A 99 31.22 -5.55 25.96
CA PHE A 99 32.41 -6.37 25.78
C PHE A 99 33.39 -5.58 24.92
N GLY A 100 34.28 -4.81 25.57
CA GLY A 100 35.14 -3.85 24.90
C GLY A 100 34.34 -2.68 24.31
N VAL A 101 34.50 -2.41 23.01
CA VAL A 101 33.76 -1.37 22.29
C VAL A 101 32.36 -1.80 21.83
N LEU A 102 32.02 -3.08 21.94
CA LEU A 102 30.73 -3.61 21.48
C LEU A 102 29.70 -3.58 22.63
N ARG A 103 28.63 -2.81 22.43
CA ARG A 103 27.45 -2.74 23.31
C ARG A 103 26.52 -3.94 23.05
N VAL A 104 26.95 -5.13 23.47
CA VAL A 104 26.19 -6.38 23.27
C VAL A 104 24.84 -6.34 23.98
N GLY A 105 24.77 -5.68 25.14
CA GLY A 105 23.52 -5.50 25.88
C GLY A 105 22.44 -4.76 25.08
N GLU A 106 22.79 -3.70 24.37
CA GLU A 106 21.83 -2.88 23.60
C GLU A 106 21.25 -3.66 22.43
N PHE A 107 22.09 -4.45 21.76
CA PHE A 107 21.62 -5.33 20.69
C PHE A 107 20.67 -6.40 21.22
N LEU A 108 21.00 -7.03 22.35
CA LEU A 108 20.16 -8.07 22.96
C LEU A 108 18.82 -7.49 23.46
N GLY A 109 18.84 -6.27 24.01
CA GLY A 109 17.63 -5.55 24.41
C GLY A 109 16.73 -5.17 23.23
N ALA A 110 17.33 -4.68 22.14
CA ALA A 110 16.59 -4.43 20.91
C ALA A 110 16.00 -5.72 20.32
N LEU A 111 16.74 -6.82 20.35
CA LEU A 111 16.27 -8.13 19.87
C LEU A 111 15.10 -8.66 20.72
N LEU A 112 15.19 -8.55 22.04
CA LEU A 112 14.12 -8.95 22.96
C LEU A 112 12.87 -8.09 22.74
N THR A 113 13.04 -6.77 22.63
CA THR A 113 11.96 -5.83 22.35
C THR A 113 11.26 -6.15 21.03
N PHE A 114 12.02 -6.49 19.98
CA PHE A 114 11.46 -6.90 18.70
C PHE A 114 10.57 -8.14 18.81
N ILE A 115 11.02 -9.17 19.54
CA ILE A 115 10.23 -10.40 19.78
C ILE A 115 8.94 -10.07 20.54
N ILE A 116 9.02 -9.21 21.56
CA ILE A 116 7.85 -8.79 22.35
C ILE A 116 6.85 -8.02 21.48
N VAL A 117 7.30 -7.03 20.72
CA VAL A 117 6.44 -6.23 19.82
C VAL A 117 5.77 -7.14 18.79
N ALA A 118 6.52 -8.07 18.18
CA ALA A 118 5.96 -9.03 17.23
C ALA A 118 4.87 -9.90 17.88
N PHE A 119 5.07 -10.35 19.12
CA PHE A 119 4.10 -11.13 19.87
C PHE A 119 2.83 -10.32 20.21
N VAL A 120 2.97 -9.05 20.62
CA VAL A 120 1.84 -8.17 20.90
C VAL A 120 1.01 -7.90 19.64
N ILE A 121 1.67 -7.60 18.51
CA ILE A 121 0.98 -7.41 17.23
C ILE A 121 0.24 -8.68 16.82
N PHE A 122 0.85 -9.86 17.01
CA PHE A 122 0.20 -11.13 16.74
C PHE A 122 -1.07 -11.34 17.59
N ILE A 123 -1.03 -11.01 18.89
CA ILE A 123 -2.21 -11.08 19.75
C ILE A 123 -3.31 -10.14 19.24
N ILE A 124 -2.97 -8.89 18.90
CA ILE A 124 -3.92 -7.91 18.40
C ILE A 124 -4.58 -8.42 17.10
N MET A 125 -3.79 -8.93 16.15
CA MET A 125 -4.31 -9.50 14.91
C MET A 125 -5.24 -10.69 15.19
N LYS A 126 -4.85 -11.59 16.10
CA LYS A 126 -5.65 -12.75 16.48
C LYS A 126 -6.99 -12.35 17.12
N ILE A 127 -6.98 -11.32 17.98
CA ILE A 127 -8.20 -10.80 18.60
C ILE A 127 -9.08 -10.11 17.55
N ALA A 128 -8.49 -9.30 16.67
CA ALA A 128 -9.23 -8.65 15.58
C ALA A 128 -9.93 -9.67 14.68
N THR A 129 -9.24 -10.75 14.27
CA THR A 129 -9.85 -11.87 13.52
C THR A 129 -10.94 -12.58 14.31
N LYS A 130 -10.77 -12.73 15.64
CA LYS A 130 -11.78 -13.39 16.49
C LYS A 130 -13.04 -12.55 16.68
N ILE A 131 -12.95 -11.22 16.60
CA ILE A 131 -14.09 -10.32 16.78
C ILE A 131 -15.01 -10.29 15.54
N GLY A 132 -14.62 -10.95 14.43
CA GLY A 132 -15.49 -11.09 13.25
C GLY A 132 -15.66 -9.77 12.50
N ILE A 133 -14.62 -8.94 12.50
CA ILE A 133 -14.53 -7.78 11.60
C ILE A 133 -13.93 -8.29 10.28
N ASP A 134 -14.68 -9.17 9.63
CA ASP A 134 -14.51 -9.57 8.23
C ASP A 134 -15.68 -8.96 7.43
#